data_AF-A0A2T5K5I1-F1
#
_entry.id   AF-A0A2T5K5I1-F1
#
_cell.length_a   1.000
_cell.length_b   1.000
_cell.length_c   1.000
_cell.angle_alpha   90.00
_cell.angle_beta   90.00
_cell.angle_gamma   90.00
#
_symmetry.space_group_name_H-M   'P 1'
#
loop_
_entity.id
_entity.type
_entity.pdbx_description
1 polymer ?
#
loop_
_entity_poly.entity_id
_entity_poly.type
_entity_poly.pdbx_seq_one_letter_code
_entity_poly.pdbx_strand_id
1 'polypeptide(L)'
;MESNELPRHQLIKSLLVESDEKIADAAISLWEPMAREIISIVGEDGFNSLYARTIFLHRAVFPWLSVASDQLQAKQGLAELKMSFKKQTPAQVSEANNLLLITFTDILASLIGEQLTTRILCLAWSTDISNYTGEEFQK
;
A
#
# COMPACT_ATOMS: atom_id res chain seq x y z
N MET A 1 -2.75 -3.32 28.17
CA MET A 1 -1.61 -2.99 27.29
C MET A 1 -2.18 -2.11 26.21
N GLU A 2 -2.03 -0.80 26.34
CA GLU A 2 -2.54 0.15 25.36
C GLU A 2 -1.86 -0.13 24.03
N SER A 3 -2.67 -0.40 23.00
CA SER A 3 -2.18 -0.59 21.64
C SER A 3 -1.55 0.72 21.20
N ASN A 4 -0.22 0.80 21.31
CA ASN A 4 0.61 1.86 20.76
C ASN A 4 0.66 1.67 19.23
N GLU A 5 -0.52 1.65 18.59
CA GLU A 5 -0.65 1.51 17.14
C GLU A 5 -0.02 2.74 16.50
N LEU A 6 0.96 2.50 15.66
CA LEU A 6 1.76 3.55 15.08
C LEU A 6 0.86 4.41 14.17
N PRO A 7 1.06 5.75 14.10
CA PRO A 7 0.19 6.63 13.33
C PRO A 7 -0.01 6.18 11.87
N ARG A 8 1.03 5.59 11.25
CA ARG A 8 0.93 5.03 9.89
C ARG A 8 -0.02 3.84 9.78
N HIS A 9 -0.14 3.01 10.82
CA HIS A 9 -1.06 1.86 10.83
C HIS A 9 -2.51 2.34 10.89
N GLN A 10 -2.78 3.36 11.70
CA GLN A 10 -4.09 3.99 11.77
C GLN A 10 -4.47 4.64 10.44
N LEU A 11 -3.51 5.35 9.82
CA LEU A 11 -3.68 5.92 8.49
C LEU A 11 -4.04 4.83 7.48
N ILE A 12 -3.27 3.74 7.39
CA ILE A 12 -3.54 2.64 6.45
C ILE A 12 -4.94 2.06 6.63
N LYS A 13 -5.32 1.75 7.88
CA LYS A 13 -6.65 1.18 8.17
C LYS A 13 -7.81 2.09 7.77
N SER A 14 -7.58 3.41 7.74
CA SER A 14 -8.61 4.40 7.36
C SER A 14 -8.78 4.58 5.84
N LEU A 15 -7.85 4.09 5.01
CA LEU A 15 -7.82 4.40 3.57
C LEU A 15 -8.79 3.56 2.71
N LEU A 16 -9.31 2.43 3.22
CA LEU A 16 -10.20 1.53 2.46
C LEU A 16 -11.50 1.21 3.20
N VAL A 17 -12.14 2.25 3.73
CA VAL A 17 -13.49 2.14 4.29
C VAL A 17 -14.52 2.18 3.16
N GLU A 18 -15.12 1.03 2.86
CA GLU A 18 -16.39 0.84 2.13
C GLU A 18 -16.51 1.44 0.71
N SER A 19 -15.93 0.79 -0.31
CA SER A 19 -16.45 0.95 -1.69
C SER A 19 -16.44 -0.37 -2.47
N ASP A 20 -17.61 -0.97 -2.68
CA ASP A 20 -17.75 -2.36 -3.14
C ASP A 20 -17.30 -2.59 -4.61
N GLU A 21 -17.59 -1.66 -5.53
CA GLU A 21 -17.35 -1.90 -6.96
C GLU A 21 -15.94 -1.54 -7.45
N LYS A 22 -15.19 -0.73 -6.70
CA LYS A 22 -13.88 -0.19 -7.14
C LYS A 22 -12.75 -0.41 -6.15
N ILE A 23 -12.94 -1.27 -5.14
CA ILE A 23 -11.93 -1.47 -4.09
C ILE A 23 -10.57 -1.94 -4.62
N ALA A 24 -10.56 -2.74 -5.69
CA ALA A 24 -9.32 -3.17 -6.33
C ALA A 24 -8.59 -1.99 -7.00
N ASP A 25 -9.32 -1.06 -7.62
CA ASP A 25 -8.76 0.17 -8.19
C ASP A 25 -8.27 1.11 -7.07
N ALA A 26 -9.09 1.32 -6.04
CA ALA A 26 -8.76 2.15 -4.89
C ALA A 26 -7.50 1.65 -4.16
N ALA A 27 -7.38 0.34 -3.96
CA ALA A 27 -6.18 -0.24 -3.36
C ALA A 27 -4.93 0.08 -4.17
N ILE A 28 -4.98 -0.05 -5.50
CA ILE A 28 -3.83 0.25 -6.38
C ILE A 28 -3.51 1.75 -6.41
N SER A 29 -4.52 2.62 -6.33
CA SER A 29 -4.32 4.07 -6.18
C SER A 29 -3.54 4.43 -4.91
N LEU A 30 -3.53 3.58 -3.87
CA LEU A 30 -2.67 3.78 -2.69
C LEU A 30 -1.23 3.30 -2.94
N TRP A 31 -1.07 2.20 -3.69
CA TRP A 31 0.25 1.60 -3.97
C TRP A 31 1.07 2.42 -4.98
N GLU A 32 0.45 2.96 -6.02
CA GLU A 32 1.17 3.67 -7.09
C GLU A 32 1.95 4.91 -6.64
N PRO A 33 1.35 5.88 -5.90
CA PRO A 33 2.11 7.03 -5.41
C PRO A 33 3.12 6.61 -4.35
N MET A 34 2.78 5.67 -3.47
CA MET A 34 3.70 5.14 -2.47
C MET A 34 4.94 4.50 -3.13
N ALA A 35 4.74 3.67 -4.16
CA ALA A 35 5.82 3.05 -4.92
C ALA A 35 6.71 4.11 -5.57
N ARG A 36 6.12 5.17 -6.18
CA ARG A 36 6.87 6.25 -6.80
C ARG A 36 7.81 6.95 -5.81
N GLU A 37 7.29 7.35 -4.64
CA GLU A 37 8.09 8.03 -3.62
C GLU A 37 9.20 7.12 -3.10
N ILE A 38 8.91 5.85 -2.84
CA ILE A 38 9.89 4.90 -2.32
C ILE A 38 10.98 4.58 -3.35
N ILE A 39 10.60 4.32 -4.61
CA ILE A 39 11.54 4.05 -5.70
C ILE A 39 12.52 5.21 -5.88
N SER A 40 12.08 6.47 -5.66
CA SER A 40 12.97 7.63 -5.74
C SER A 40 14.08 7.65 -4.67
N ILE A 41 13.90 6.91 -3.57
CA ILE A 41 14.82 6.88 -2.43
C ILE A 41 15.66 5.59 -2.44
N VAL A 42 15.03 4.43 -2.62
CA VAL A 42 15.68 3.11 -2.49
C VAL A 42 15.94 2.41 -3.83
N GLY A 43 15.48 2.99 -4.95
CA GLY A 43 15.55 2.40 -6.28
C GLY A 43 14.45 1.37 -6.55
N GLU A 44 14.28 1.01 -7.83
CA GLU A 44 13.25 0.06 -8.27
C GLU A 44 13.50 -1.34 -7.72
N ASP A 45 14.73 -1.84 -7.78
CA ASP A 45 15.10 -3.16 -7.26
C ASP A 45 14.88 -3.26 -5.73
N GLY A 46 15.12 -2.17 -5.01
CA GLY A 46 14.85 -2.07 -3.57
C GLY A 46 13.36 -2.20 -3.28
N PHE A 47 12.52 -1.46 -4.01
CA PHE A 47 11.07 -1.58 -3.91
C PHE A 47 10.58 -2.99 -4.25
N ASN A 48 11.04 -3.56 -5.36
CA ASN A 48 10.64 -4.90 -5.82
C ASN A 48 11.00 -5.98 -4.79
N SER A 49 12.19 -5.89 -4.19
CA SER A 49 12.62 -6.81 -3.14
C SER A 49 11.72 -6.74 -1.90
N LEU A 50 11.35 -5.54 -1.46
CA LEU A 50 10.44 -5.33 -0.33
C LEU A 50 9.02 -5.82 -0.63
N TYR A 51 8.55 -5.54 -1.85
CA TYR A 51 7.24 -5.98 -2.32
C TYR A 51 7.15 -7.51 -2.40
N ALA A 52 8.13 -8.16 -3.03
CA ALA A 52 8.21 -9.62 -3.11
C ALA A 52 8.28 -10.26 -1.72
N ARG A 53 9.09 -9.70 -0.81
CA ARG A 53 9.17 -10.14 0.58
C ARG A 53 7.81 -10.04 1.30
N THR A 54 7.08 -8.95 1.08
CA THR A 54 5.75 -8.73 1.66
C THR A 54 4.75 -9.78 1.16
N ILE A 55 4.69 -10.02 -0.16
CA ILE A 55 3.83 -11.05 -0.75
C ILE A 55 4.20 -12.44 -0.20
N PHE A 56 5.49 -12.75 -0.12
CA PHE A 56 5.97 -14.03 0.40
C PHE A 56 5.53 -14.29 1.85
N LEU A 57 5.55 -13.27 2.71
CA LEU A 57 5.12 -13.39 4.11
C LEU A 57 3.62 -13.70 4.25
N HIS A 58 2.81 -13.21 3.31
CA HIS A 58 1.35 -13.30 3.38
C HIS A 58 0.74 -14.41 2.49
N ARG A 59 1.53 -15.11 1.69
CA ARG A 59 1.06 -16.18 0.79
C ARG A 59 0.29 -17.30 1.49
N ALA A 60 0.58 -17.58 2.76
CA ALA A 60 -0.13 -18.60 3.53
C ALA A 60 -1.52 -18.13 3.98
N VAL A 61 -1.67 -16.83 4.24
CA VAL A 61 -2.94 -16.20 4.64
C VAL A 61 -3.80 -15.90 3.41
N PHE A 62 -3.18 -15.49 2.31
CA PHE A 62 -3.84 -15.19 1.04
C PHE A 62 -3.24 -16.01 -0.12
N PRO A 63 -3.59 -17.31 -0.24
CA PRO A 63 -3.02 -18.20 -1.27
C PRO A 63 -3.32 -17.78 -2.72
N TRP A 64 -4.29 -16.89 -2.91
CA TRP A 64 -4.69 -16.34 -4.19
C TRP A 64 -3.82 -15.15 -4.65
N LEU A 65 -2.94 -14.63 -3.79
CA LEU A 65 -1.91 -13.68 -4.22
C LEU A 65 -0.89 -14.42 -5.07
N SER A 66 -0.74 -13.98 -6.32
CA SER A 66 0.31 -14.51 -7.18
C SER A 66 1.68 -14.24 -6.54
N VAL A 67 2.57 -15.23 -6.57
CA VAL A 67 3.94 -15.02 -6.10
C VAL A 67 4.62 -14.08 -7.08
N ALA A 68 4.91 -12.86 -6.63
CA ALA A 68 5.71 -11.92 -7.40
C ALA A 68 7.07 -12.56 -7.68
N SER A 69 7.45 -12.65 -8.96
CA SER A 69 8.83 -12.98 -9.33
C SER A 69 9.73 -11.83 -8.88
N ASP A 70 10.91 -12.14 -8.32
CA ASP A 70 11.89 -11.14 -7.90
C ASP A 70 12.37 -10.24 -9.07
N GLN A 71 12.08 -10.64 -10.31
CA GLN A 71 12.44 -9.92 -11.54
C GLN A 71 11.33 -9.02 -12.10
N LEU A 72 10.22 -8.88 -11.39
CA LEU A 72 9.06 -8.15 -11.89
C LEU A 72 9.25 -6.64 -11.70
N GLN A 73 9.05 -5.85 -12.77
CA GLN A 73 9.01 -4.39 -12.65
C GLN A 73 7.88 -3.96 -11.71
N ALA A 74 8.06 -2.85 -10.98
CA ALA A 74 7.13 -2.41 -9.94
C ALA A 74 5.70 -2.26 -10.48
N LYS A 75 5.56 -1.65 -11.68
CA LYS A 75 4.25 -1.50 -12.35
C LYS A 75 3.58 -2.83 -12.68
N GLN A 76 4.37 -3.82 -13.10
CA GLN A 76 3.82 -5.13 -13.44
C GLN A 76 3.38 -5.88 -12.18
N GLY A 77 4.14 -5.78 -11.07
CA GLY A 77 3.71 -6.33 -9.78
C GLY A 77 2.40 -5.76 -9.28
N LEU A 78 2.22 -4.43 -9.36
CA LEU A 78 0.96 -3.79 -9.00
C LEU A 78 -0.20 -4.17 -9.94
N ALA A 79 0.07 -4.36 -11.24
CA ALA A 79 -0.94 -4.85 -12.17
C ALA A 79 -1.40 -6.29 -11.84
N GLU A 80 -0.48 -7.18 -11.47
CA GLU A 80 -0.79 -8.54 -11.04
C GLU A 80 -1.57 -8.56 -9.72
N LEU A 81 -1.21 -7.69 -8.78
CA LEU A 81 -1.97 -7.49 -7.54
C LEU A 81 -3.41 -7.08 -7.82
N LYS A 82 -3.60 -6.10 -8.71
CA LYS A 82 -4.91 -5.63 -9.14
C LYS A 82 -5.77 -6.75 -9.71
N MET A 83 -5.17 -7.57 -10.58
CA MET A 83 -5.85 -8.71 -11.20
C MET A 83 -6.20 -9.80 -10.17
N SER A 84 -5.39 -9.94 -9.11
CA SER A 84 -5.68 -10.83 -7.99
C SER A 84 -6.86 -10.30 -7.18
N PHE A 85 -6.87 -9.00 -6.85
CA PHE A 85 -7.95 -8.34 -6.10
C PHE A 85 -9.30 -8.38 -6.83
N LYS A 86 -9.33 -8.19 -8.16
CA LYS A 86 -10.57 -8.26 -8.97
C LYS A 86 -11.30 -9.61 -8.89
N LYS A 87 -10.65 -10.67 -8.41
CA LYS A 87 -11.22 -12.01 -8.26
C LYS A 87 -11.74 -12.29 -6.85
N GLN A 88 -11.52 -11.38 -5.90
CA GLN A 88 -11.88 -11.56 -4.49
C GLN A 88 -13.07 -10.69 -4.09
N THR A 89 -13.67 -11.00 -2.94
CA THR A 89 -14.71 -10.14 -2.37
C THR A 89 -14.10 -8.84 -1.84
N PRO A 90 -14.88 -7.75 -1.75
CA PRO A 90 -14.37 -6.49 -1.21
C PRO A 90 -13.83 -6.60 0.21
N ALA A 91 -14.45 -7.41 1.07
CA ALA A 91 -13.92 -7.70 2.41
C ALA A 91 -12.52 -8.36 2.35
N GLN A 92 -12.31 -9.33 1.46
CA GLN A 92 -11.01 -9.99 1.29
C GLN A 92 -9.96 -9.03 0.71
N VAL A 93 -10.33 -8.16 -0.23
CA VAL A 93 -9.42 -7.16 -0.79
C VAL A 93 -9.00 -6.15 0.27
N SER A 94 -9.94 -5.63 1.06
CA SER A 94 -9.65 -4.68 2.14
C SER A 94 -8.69 -5.28 3.17
N GLU A 95 -8.99 -6.49 3.65
CA GLU A 95 -8.17 -7.18 4.64
C GLU A 95 -6.76 -7.46 4.12
N ALA A 96 -6.66 -8.03 2.91
CA ALA A 96 -5.36 -8.32 2.31
C ALA A 96 -4.56 -7.04 2.04
N ASN A 97 -5.19 -6.00 1.49
CA ASN A 97 -4.48 -4.76 1.19
C ASN A 97 -3.95 -4.08 2.46
N ASN A 98 -4.76 -4.03 3.52
CA ASN A 98 -4.33 -3.48 4.81
C ASN A 98 -3.13 -4.22 5.37
N LEU A 99 -3.18 -5.56 5.42
CA LEU A 99 -2.07 -6.36 5.93
C LEU A 99 -0.80 -6.23 5.09
N LEU A 100 -0.93 -6.17 3.76
CA LEU A 100 0.20 -5.96 2.86
C LEU A 100 0.83 -4.58 3.07
N LEU A 101 0.04 -3.49 3.12
CA LEU A 101 0.55 -2.14 3.35
C LEU A 101 1.22 -2.01 4.72
N ILE A 102 0.61 -2.54 5.78
CA ILE A 102 1.19 -2.53 7.13
C ILE A 102 2.54 -3.25 7.12
N THR A 103 2.59 -4.46 6.59
CA THR A 103 3.81 -5.28 6.60
C THR A 103 4.92 -4.65 5.75
N PHE A 104 4.57 -4.17 4.56
CA PHE A 104 5.52 -3.50 3.68
C PHE A 104 6.13 -2.26 4.35
N THR A 105 5.28 -1.42 4.97
CA THR A 105 5.73 -0.20 5.64
C THR A 105 6.47 -0.47 6.95
N ASP A 106 6.19 -1.57 7.64
CA ASP A 106 6.97 -2.03 8.80
C ASP A 106 8.37 -2.48 8.41
N ILE A 107 8.50 -3.25 7.33
CA ILE A 107 9.81 -3.64 6.80
C ILE A 107 10.57 -2.38 6.38
N LEU A 108 9.93 -1.45 5.66
CA LEU A 108 10.55 -0.20 5.27
C LEU A 108 11.02 0.62 6.49
N ALA A 109 10.16 0.79 7.50
CA ALA A 109 10.49 1.50 8.73
C ALA A 109 11.67 0.87 9.48
N SER A 110 11.80 -0.46 9.44
CA SER A 110 12.95 -1.15 10.03
C SER A 110 14.27 -0.86 9.30
N LEU A 111 14.22 -0.48 8.02
CA LEU A 111 15.40 -0.21 7.20
C LEU A 111 15.80 1.27 7.19
N ILE A 112 14.84 2.18 7.06
CA ILE A 112 15.10 3.62 6.87
C ILE A 112 14.60 4.50 8.02
N GLY A 113 14.02 3.88 9.05
CA GLY A 113 13.48 4.54 10.23
C GLY A 113 12.02 4.96 10.11
N GLU A 114 11.38 5.05 11.27
CA GLU A 114 9.96 5.39 11.43
C GLU A 114 9.60 6.76 10.85
N GLN A 115 10.41 7.77 11.20
CA GLN A 115 10.12 9.16 10.85
C GLN A 115 10.14 9.38 9.34
N LEU A 116 11.13 8.80 8.65
CA LEU A 116 11.24 8.92 7.19
C LEU A 116 10.12 8.15 6.50
N THR A 117 9.83 6.94 6.96
CA THR A 117 8.72 6.12 6.43
C THR A 117 7.39 6.87 6.54
N THR A 118 7.05 7.39 7.73
CA THR A 118 5.82 8.16 7.92
C THR A 118 5.76 9.37 6.99
N ARG A 119 6.86 10.12 6.83
CA ARG A 119 6.90 11.28 5.93
C ARG A 119 6.66 10.89 4.47
N ILE A 120 7.26 9.79 3.99
CA ILE A 120 7.04 9.26 2.64
C ILE A 120 5.57 8.91 2.43
N LEU A 121 4.94 8.21 3.38
CA LEU A 121 3.53 7.84 3.29
C LEU A 121 2.61 9.05 3.28
N CYS A 122 2.90 10.04 4.14
CA CYS A 122 2.19 11.31 4.10
C CYS A 122 2.32 11.97 2.73
N LEU A 123 3.51 12.05 2.14
CA LEU A 123 3.68 12.65 0.80
C LEU A 123 2.91 11.88 -0.27
N ALA A 124 3.00 10.54 -0.27
CA ALA A 124 2.34 9.68 -1.23
C ALA A 124 0.80 9.80 -1.21
N TRP A 125 0.20 9.94 -0.02
CA TRP A 125 -1.26 9.94 0.12
C TRP A 125 -1.86 11.34 0.33
N SER A 126 -1.05 12.35 0.67
CA SER A 126 -1.54 13.74 0.82
C SER A 126 -1.97 14.36 -0.52
N THR A 127 -1.50 13.85 -1.65
CA THR A 127 -1.92 14.33 -2.99
C THR A 127 -3.33 13.86 -3.36
N ASP A 128 -3.84 12.79 -2.76
CA ASP A 128 -5.20 12.29 -3.02
C ASP A 128 -6.25 12.85 -2.07
N ILE A 129 -5.86 13.35 -0.88
CA ILE A 129 -6.79 14.02 0.03
C ILE A 129 -7.22 15.39 -0.51
N SER A 130 -6.36 16.08 -1.28
CA SER A 130 -6.72 17.35 -1.93
C SER A 130 -7.64 17.22 -3.13
N ASN A 131 -7.83 16.01 -3.69
CA ASN A 131 -8.74 15.81 -4.83
C ASN A 131 -10.21 15.64 -4.40
N TYR A 132 -10.51 15.66 -3.10
CA TYR A 132 -11.88 15.63 -2.55
C TYR A 132 -12.33 16.94 -1.88
N THR A 133 -11.47 17.95 -1.78
CA THR A 133 -11.89 19.31 -1.38
C THR A 133 -11.77 20.27 -2.56
N GLY A 134 -12.53 19.96 -3.60
CA GLY A 134 -13.08 21.02 -4.44
C GLY A 134 -14.29 21.61 -3.70
N GLU A 135 -14.05 22.65 -2.90
CA GLU A 135 -14.91 23.84 -2.79
C GLU A 135 -14.32 24.81 -1.75
N GLU A 136 -14.04 26.02 -2.26
CA GLU A 136 -13.98 27.31 -1.57
C GLU A 136 -13.11 27.46 -0.31
N PHE A 137 -11.93 28.02 -0.52
CA PHE A 137 -11.53 29.18 0.30
C PHE A 137 -11.38 30.40 -0.61
N GLN A 138 -12.50 31.08 -0.84
CA GLN A 138 -12.47 32.48 -1.26
C GLN A 138 -12.07 33.35 -0.07
N LYS A 139 -10.99 34.10 -0.30
CA LYS A 139 -10.58 35.40 0.30
C LYS A 139 -10.30 35.49 1.80
#